data_AF-A0A7C5LCM8-F1
#
_entry.id   AF-A0A7C5LCM8-F1
#
_cell.length_a   1.000
_cell.length_b   1.000
_cell.length_c   1.000
_cell.angle_alpha   90.00
_cell.angle_beta   90.00
_cell.angle_gamma   90.00
#
_symmetry.space_group_name_H-M   'P 1'
#
loop_
_entity.id
_entity.type
_entity.pdbx_description
1 polymer ?
#
loop_
_entity_poly.entity_id
_entity_poly.type
_entity_poly.pdbx_seq_one_letter_code
_entity_poly.pdbx_strand_id
1 'polypeptide(L)'
;MNRPSVSFVTFGCRVNQYDEWAMRRILAEGYRLTEGIGDVVLLNACTVTALADRKARQAARRIRRERPDALIVLVGCLADAIAGGIARFDDADLIAGNAWKGRIDRVLAAAILGRRGILPRVGFESLDRERAIGQGGR
;
A
#
# COMPACT_ATOMS: atom_id res chain seq x y z
N MET A 1 -19.98 13.65 -1.28
CA MET A 1 -18.50 13.71 -1.34
C MET A 1 -18.03 12.48 -2.09
N ASN A 2 -17.16 12.64 -3.10
CA ASN A 2 -16.77 11.52 -3.98
C ASN A 2 -15.75 10.61 -3.26
N ARG A 3 -16.05 9.31 -3.15
CA ARG A 3 -15.13 8.33 -2.53
C ARG A 3 -13.99 8.02 -3.52
N PRO A 4 -12.71 8.13 -3.13
CA PRO A 4 -11.59 7.77 -3.99
C PRO A 4 -11.72 6.32 -4.44
N SER A 5 -11.39 6.06 -5.70
CA SER A 5 -11.37 4.70 -6.21
C SER A 5 -10.09 3.98 -5.86
N VAL A 6 -10.19 2.68 -5.60
CA VAL A 6 -9.04 1.83 -5.27
C VAL A 6 -9.08 0.60 -6.14
N SER A 7 -7.94 0.26 -6.74
CA SER A 7 -7.75 -1.01 -7.43
C SER A 7 -6.56 -1.78 -6.88
N PHE A 8 -6.56 -3.08 -7.11
CA PHE A 8 -5.54 -3.99 -6.62
C PHE A 8 -4.79 -4.60 -7.79
N VAL A 9 -3.47 -4.65 -7.67
CA VAL A 9 -2.60 -5.40 -8.56
C VAL A 9 -1.74 -6.31 -7.70
N THR A 10 -1.99 -7.61 -7.78
CA THR A 10 -1.39 -8.59 -6.88
C THR A 10 -0.45 -9.53 -7.61
N PHE A 11 0.79 -9.63 -7.12
CA PHE A 11 1.81 -10.55 -7.62
C PHE A 11 2.37 -11.39 -6.47
N GLY A 12 2.14 -12.70 -6.49
CA GLY A 12 2.69 -13.56 -5.44
C GLY A 12 2.02 -14.93 -5.36
N CYS A 13 2.08 -15.52 -4.17
CA CYS A 13 1.51 -16.84 -3.89
C CYS A 13 0.04 -16.74 -3.44
N ARG A 14 -0.54 -17.86 -3.02
CA ARG A 14 -1.92 -17.91 -2.49
C ARG A 14 -2.16 -16.99 -1.30
N VAL A 15 -1.13 -16.75 -0.48
CA VAL A 15 -1.22 -15.84 0.69
C VAL A 15 -1.54 -14.40 0.24
N ASN A 16 -0.95 -13.93 -0.86
CA ASN A 16 -1.21 -12.58 -1.35
C ASN A 16 -2.68 -12.37 -1.78
N GLN A 17 -3.34 -13.42 -2.29
CA GLN A 17 -4.76 -13.36 -2.66
C GLN A 17 -5.65 -13.25 -1.43
N TYR A 18 -5.30 -13.98 -0.36
CA TYR A 18 -5.99 -13.87 0.92
C TYR A 18 -5.81 -12.47 1.53
N ASP A 19 -4.59 -11.94 1.51
CA ASP A 19 -4.30 -10.59 1.99
C ASP A 19 -5.10 -9.53 1.22
N GLU A 20 -5.18 -9.66 -0.11
CA GLU A 20 -5.99 -8.78 -0.95
C GLU A 20 -7.47 -8.82 -0.52
N TRP A 21 -8.03 -10.01 -0.31
CA TRP A 21 -9.41 -10.14 0.13
C TRP A 21 -9.66 -9.46 1.48
N ALA A 22 -8.76 -9.63 2.45
CA ALA A 22 -8.84 -8.96 3.74
C ALA A 22 -8.78 -7.43 3.59
N MET A 23 -7.83 -6.92 2.78
CA MET A 23 -7.72 -5.49 2.52
C MET A 23 -8.95 -4.92 1.79
N ARG A 24 -9.50 -5.65 0.81
CA ARG A 24 -10.76 -5.25 0.13
C ARG A 24 -11.90 -5.08 1.12
N ARG A 25 -12.03 -5.97 2.11
CA ARG A 25 -13.06 -5.85 3.15
C ARG A 25 -12.89 -4.61 4.01
N ILE A 26 -11.65 -4.29 4.42
CA ILE A 26 -11.35 -3.08 5.20
C ILE A 26 -11.71 -1.81 4.43
N LEU A 27 -11.47 -1.80 3.11
CA LEU A 27 -11.68 -0.62 2.28
C LEU A 27 -13.12 -0.45 1.77
N ALA A 28 -13.96 -1.48 1.87
CA ALA A 28 -15.31 -1.50 1.29
C ALA A 28 -16.24 -0.38 1.81
N GLU A 29 -16.02 0.12 3.03
CA GLU A 29 -16.84 1.19 3.61
C GLU A 29 -16.32 2.60 3.27
N GLY A 30 -15.00 2.78 3.11
CA GLY A 30 -14.38 4.09 2.87
C GLY A 30 -14.10 4.41 1.40
N TYR A 31 -13.90 3.40 0.55
CA TYR A 31 -13.36 3.56 -0.81
C TYR A 31 -14.20 2.85 -1.87
N ARG A 32 -14.16 3.33 -3.12
CA ARG A 32 -14.83 2.68 -4.25
C ARG A 32 -13.90 1.67 -4.91
N LEU A 33 -14.13 0.38 -4.70
CA LEU A 33 -13.32 -0.66 -5.35
C LEU A 33 -13.58 -0.67 -6.87
N THR A 34 -12.53 -0.77 -7.68
CA THR A 34 -12.62 -0.82 -9.14
C THR A 34 -11.61 -1.81 -9.71
N GLU A 35 -11.96 -2.39 -10.86
CA GLU A 35 -11.11 -3.32 -11.60
C GLU A 35 -10.17 -2.60 -12.60
N GLY A 36 -10.43 -1.31 -12.89
CA GLY A 36 -9.54 -0.47 -13.70
C GLY A 36 -8.41 0.16 -12.88
N ILE A 37 -7.64 1.08 -13.47
CA ILE A 37 -6.70 1.90 -12.69
C ILE A 37 -7.53 2.92 -11.89
N GLY A 38 -7.52 2.77 -10.57
CA GLY A 38 -8.24 3.63 -9.62
C GLY A 38 -7.36 4.70 -8.98
N ASP A 39 -8.02 5.66 -8.32
CA ASP A 39 -7.52 6.70 -7.38
C ASP A 39 -6.12 6.41 -6.85
N VAL A 40 -6.13 5.27 -6.16
CA VAL A 40 -5.00 4.61 -5.57
C VAL A 40 -4.93 3.19 -6.13
N VAL A 41 -3.75 2.77 -6.55
CA VAL A 41 -3.47 1.39 -6.92
C VAL A 41 -2.66 0.73 -5.81
N LEU A 42 -3.24 -0.29 -5.18
CA LEU A 42 -2.58 -1.16 -4.22
C LEU A 42 -1.81 -2.25 -4.95
N LEU A 43 -0.50 -2.09 -5.04
CA LEU A 43 0.41 -3.08 -5.60
C LEU A 43 0.85 -4.04 -4.49
N ASN A 44 0.25 -5.22 -4.41
CA ASN A 44 0.57 -6.23 -3.39
C ASN A 44 1.54 -7.27 -3.95
N ALA A 45 2.81 -7.18 -3.58
CA ALA A 45 3.88 -8.00 -4.16
C ALA A 45 4.66 -8.84 -3.13
N CYS A 46 4.92 -10.09 -3.48
CA CYS A 46 5.80 -11.01 -2.75
C CYS A 46 7.25 -10.93 -3.27
N THR A 47 8.23 -11.33 -2.45
CA THR A 47 9.67 -11.40 -2.80
C THR A 47 10.17 -12.80 -3.12
N VAL A 48 9.31 -13.81 -3.05
CA VAL A 48 9.74 -15.22 -3.13
C VAL A 48 10.39 -15.56 -4.48
N THR A 49 10.13 -14.78 -5.54
CA THR A 49 10.80 -14.95 -6.84
C THR A 49 11.16 -13.63 -7.48
N ALA A 50 12.30 -13.58 -8.18
CA ALA A 50 12.69 -12.43 -9.01
C ALA A 50 11.65 -12.09 -10.10
N LEU A 51 10.74 -13.02 -10.43
CA LEU A 51 9.65 -12.79 -11.37
C LEU A 51 8.57 -11.86 -10.79
N ALA A 52 8.25 -12.00 -9.50
CA ALA A 52 7.25 -11.16 -8.84
C ALA A 52 7.70 -9.69 -8.83
N ASP A 53 8.97 -9.45 -8.49
CA ASP A 53 9.58 -8.11 -8.52
C ASP A 53 9.53 -7.50 -9.92
N ARG A 54 9.91 -8.25 -10.97
CA ARG A 54 9.86 -7.78 -12.35
C ARG A 54 8.43 -7.39 -12.76
N LYS A 55 7.44 -8.22 -12.42
CA LYS A 55 6.03 -7.95 -12.71
C LYS A 55 5.51 -6.72 -11.97
N ALA A 56 5.87 -6.58 -10.69
CA ALA A 56 5.51 -5.41 -9.88
C ALA A 56 6.01 -4.11 -10.51
N ARG A 57 7.29 -4.07 -10.91
CA ARG A 57 7.87 -2.90 -11.60
C ARG A 57 7.21 -2.63 -12.95
N GLN A 58 6.97 -3.67 -13.74
CA GLN A 58 6.31 -3.51 -15.04
C GLN A 58 4.91 -2.94 -14.88
N ALA A 59 4.15 -3.42 -13.89
CA ALA A 59 2.83 -2.91 -13.57
C ALA A 59 2.87 -1.45 -13.11
N ALA A 60 3.77 -1.10 -12.18
CA ALA A 60 3.90 0.27 -11.70
C ALA A 60 4.22 1.25 -12.83
N ARG A 61 5.17 0.91 -13.71
CA ARG A 61 5.48 1.72 -14.91
C ARG A 61 4.32 1.80 -15.90
N ARG A 62 3.52 0.74 -16.05
CA ARG A 62 2.33 0.75 -16.89
C ARG A 62 1.28 1.70 -16.30
N ILE A 63 0.99 1.58 -15.02
CA ILE A 63 0.06 2.43 -14.29
C ILE A 63 0.48 3.90 -14.43
N ARG A 64 1.75 4.23 -14.20
CA ARG A 64 2.23 5.61 -14.32
C ARG A 64 2.09 6.18 -15.73
N ARG A 65 2.18 5.35 -16.77
CA ARG A 65 1.96 5.79 -18.17
C ARG A 65 0.49 5.99 -18.50
N GLU A 66 -0.36 5.06 -18.06
CA GLU A 66 -1.80 5.08 -18.37
C GLU A 66 -2.56 6.09 -17.49
N ARG A 67 -2.09 6.30 -16.26
CA ARG A 67 -2.69 7.23 -15.32
C ARG A 67 -1.63 7.89 -14.42
N PRO A 68 -0.99 8.97 -14.90
CA PRO A 68 0.14 9.62 -14.22
C PRO A 68 -0.17 10.16 -12.82
N ASP A 69 -1.43 10.47 -12.55
CA ASP A 69 -1.98 10.99 -11.29
C ASP A 69 -2.36 9.90 -10.28
N ALA A 70 -2.40 8.62 -10.69
CA ALA A 70 -2.69 7.54 -9.76
C ALA A 70 -1.60 7.43 -8.68
N LEU A 71 -2.04 7.25 -7.43
CA LEU A 71 -1.16 6.95 -6.32
C LEU A 71 -0.83 5.46 -6.32
N ILE A 72 0.45 5.11 -6.42
CA ILE A 72 0.91 3.73 -6.38
C ILE A 72 1.37 3.40 -4.96
N VAL A 73 0.63 2.56 -4.26
CA VAL A 73 0.95 2.12 -2.90
C VAL A 73 1.43 0.67 -2.94
N LEU A 74 2.71 0.45 -2.63
CA LEU A 74 3.29 -0.88 -2.58
C LEU A 74 3.12 -1.49 -1.19
N VAL A 75 2.57 -2.71 -1.14
CA VAL A 75 2.42 -3.50 0.08
C VAL A 75 2.93 -4.93 -0.11
N GLY A 76 3.17 -5.63 1.00
CA GLY A 76 3.57 -7.04 0.99
C GLY A 76 5.04 -7.27 1.32
N CYS A 77 5.52 -8.50 1.07
CA CYS A 77 6.90 -8.87 1.40
C CYS A 77 7.93 -8.04 0.63
N LEU A 78 7.60 -7.56 -0.58
CA LEU A 78 8.47 -6.65 -1.33
C LEU A 78 8.64 -5.32 -0.60
N ALA A 79 7.56 -4.79 -0.03
CA ALA A 79 7.62 -3.59 0.79
C ALA A 79 8.51 -3.78 2.03
N ASP A 80 8.42 -4.93 2.70
CA ASP A 80 9.28 -5.24 3.86
C ASP A 80 10.76 -5.38 3.47
N ALA A 81 11.06 -6.02 2.33
CA ALA A 81 12.43 -6.14 1.83
C ALA A 81 13.03 -4.78 1.47
N ILE A 82 12.24 -3.87 0.90
CA ILE A 82 12.68 -2.50 0.61
C ILE A 82 12.92 -1.72 1.90
N ALA A 83 11.99 -1.79 2.86
CA ALA A 83 12.14 -1.15 4.17
C ALA A 83 13.36 -1.67 4.94
N GLY A 84 13.72 -2.95 4.76
CA GLY A 84 14.93 -3.56 5.31
C GLY A 84 16.21 -3.30 4.53
N GLY A 85 16.17 -2.55 3.42
CA GLY A 85 17.34 -2.25 2.58
C GLY A 85 17.82 -3.42 1.70
N ILE A 86 17.04 -4.50 1.61
CA ILE A 86 17.35 -5.70 0.82
C ILE A 86 17.00 -5.49 -0.67
N ALA A 87 16.01 -4.65 -0.96
CA ALA A 87 15.55 -4.35 -2.31
C ALA A 87 15.38 -2.83 -2.52
N ARG A 88 15.27 -2.40 -3.78
CA ARG A 88 14.99 -1.00 -4.17
C ARG A 88 13.78 -0.93 -5.08
N PHE A 89 12.85 -0.01 -4.89
CA PHE A 89 11.68 0.13 -5.76
C PHE A 89 11.23 1.59 -5.76
N ASP A 90 11.54 2.29 -6.85
CA ASP A 90 11.33 3.74 -6.94
C ASP A 90 10.02 4.09 -7.68
N ASP A 91 9.33 3.09 -8.22
CA ASP A 91 8.09 3.27 -9.01
C ASP A 91 6.83 3.40 -8.13
N ALA A 92 6.95 3.43 -6.79
CA ALA A 92 5.83 3.56 -5.85
C ALA A 92 5.88 4.90 -5.11
N ASP A 93 4.70 5.50 -4.88
CA ASP A 93 4.54 6.74 -4.12
C ASP A 93 4.70 6.50 -2.62
N LEU A 94 4.14 5.40 -2.12
CA LEU A 94 4.20 5.01 -0.71
C LEU A 94 4.44 3.50 -0.58
N ILE A 95 5.30 3.11 0.34
CA ILE A 95 5.68 1.72 0.61
C ILE A 95 5.29 1.38 2.05
N ALA A 96 4.43 0.38 2.22
CA ALA A 96 3.94 -0.04 3.52
C ALA A 96 4.11 -1.57 3.70
N GLY A 97 4.92 -1.96 4.67
CA GLY A 97 5.20 -3.36 5.00
C GLY A 97 3.96 -4.17 5.42
N ASN A 98 4.14 -5.48 5.62
CA ASN A 98 3.03 -6.38 5.94
C ASN A 98 2.27 -5.99 7.22
N ALA A 99 2.96 -5.41 8.21
CA ALA A 99 2.34 -4.95 9.47
C ALA A 99 1.22 -3.92 9.27
N TRP A 100 1.22 -3.22 8.13
CA TRP A 100 0.22 -2.19 7.81
C TRP A 100 -1.05 -2.72 7.14
N LYS A 101 -1.06 -3.97 6.65
CA LYS A 101 -2.20 -4.52 5.89
C LYS A 101 -3.51 -4.53 6.68
N GLY A 102 -3.45 -4.76 8.00
CA GLY A 102 -4.62 -4.69 8.88
C GLY A 102 -5.17 -3.28 9.08
N ARG A 103 -4.41 -2.24 8.71
CA ARG A 103 -4.75 -0.81 8.79
C ARG A 103 -4.59 -0.12 7.44
N ILE A 104 -4.91 -0.85 6.36
CA ILE A 104 -4.69 -0.39 4.99
C ILE A 104 -5.48 0.89 4.68
N ASP A 105 -6.61 1.10 5.36
CA ASP A 105 -7.38 2.35 5.35
C ASP A 105 -6.54 3.57 5.78
N ARG A 106 -5.73 3.43 6.84
CA ARG A 106 -4.82 4.48 7.32
C ARG A 106 -3.68 4.74 6.35
N VAL A 107 -3.15 3.69 5.71
CA VAL A 107 -2.09 3.81 4.69
C VAL A 107 -2.60 4.63 3.50
N LEU A 108 -3.80 4.30 3.00
CA LEU A 108 -4.41 5.00 1.88
C LEU A 108 -4.74 6.45 2.24
N ALA A 109 -5.28 6.69 3.43
CA ALA A 109 -5.52 8.05 3.91
C ALA A 109 -4.22 8.87 3.95
N ALA A 110 -3.13 8.32 4.46
CA ALA A 110 -1.83 8.98 4.48
C ALA A 110 -1.32 9.29 3.06
N ALA A 111 -1.42 8.34 2.13
CA ALA A 111 -1.02 8.54 0.73
C ALA A 111 -1.82 9.67 0.06
N ILE A 112 -3.14 9.70 0.28
CA ILE A 112 -4.04 10.74 -0.25
C ILE A 112 -3.71 12.11 0.34
N LEU A 113 -3.35 12.18 1.62
CA LEU A 113 -2.89 13.39 2.30
C LEU A 113 -1.47 13.83 1.90
N GLY A 114 -0.85 13.18 0.92
CA GLY A 114 0.45 13.58 0.36
C GLY A 114 1.66 12.90 1.00
N ARG A 115 1.48 11.92 1.91
CA ARG A 115 2.62 11.14 2.43
C ARG A 115 3.24 10.32 1.30
N ARG A 116 4.57 10.35 1.22
CA ARG A 116 5.38 9.58 0.25
C ARG A 116 6.52 8.85 0.94
N GLY A 117 7.13 7.89 0.24
CA GLY A 117 8.30 7.15 0.70
C GLY A 117 7.95 5.87 1.47
N ILE A 118 8.81 5.47 2.42
CA ILE A 118 8.65 4.21 3.16
C ILE A 118 8.02 4.51 4.53
N LEU A 119 6.92 3.82 4.86
CA LEU A 119 6.35 3.88 6.20
C LEU A 119 7.23 3.10 7.19
N PRO A 120 7.44 3.61 8.41
CA PRO A 120 8.26 2.93 9.39
C PRO A 120 7.66 1.57 9.76
N ARG A 121 8.52 0.64 10.19
CA ARG A 121 8.12 -0.64 10.79
C ARG A 121 7.60 -0.42 12.22
N VAL A 122 6.67 0.51 12.41
CA VAL A 122 5.94 0.64 13.66
C VAL A 122 4.83 -0.40 13.64
N GLY A 123 5.01 -1.46 14.44
CA GLY A 123 3.91 -2.36 14.78
C GLY A 123 2.78 -1.59 15.46
N PHE A 124 1.63 -2.25 15.57
CA PHE A 124 0.30 -1.72 15.94
C PHE A 124 0.20 -0.72 17.12
N GLU A 125 1.24 -0.51 17.94
CA GLU A 125 1.19 0.28 19.17
C GLU A 125 1.60 1.75 19.03
N SER A 126 2.40 2.13 18.03
CA SER A 126 3.06 3.45 18.04
C SER A 126 2.16 4.62 17.62
N LEU A 127 1.27 4.42 16.64
CA LEU A 127 0.39 5.49 16.14
C LEU A 127 -0.73 5.85 17.12
N ASP A 128 -1.24 4.87 17.88
CA ASP A 128 -2.24 5.15 18.90
C ASP A 128 -1.58 5.83 20.13
N ARG A 129 -0.28 5.56 20.40
CA ARG A 129 0.53 6.34 21.37
C ARG A 129 0.79 7.77 20.91
N GLU A 130 1.11 8.02 19.63
CA GLU A 130 1.33 9.38 19.12
C GLU A 130 0.06 10.25 19.24
N ARG A 131 -1.14 9.65 19.13
CA ARG A 131 -2.40 10.34 19.45
C ARG A 131 -2.63 10.55 20.95
N ALA A 132 -2.18 9.63 21.81
CA ALA A 132 -2.27 9.78 23.27
C ALA A 132 -1.33 10.87 23.81
N ILE A 133 -0.17 11.08 23.17
CA ILE A 133 0.78 12.13 23.57
C ILE A 133 0.34 13.51 23.06
N GLY A 134 -0.45 13.57 21.99
CA GLY A 134 -0.98 14.82 21.40
C GLY A 134 -2.27 15.38 22.02
N GLN A 135 -2.86 14.74 23.03
CA GLN A 135 -4.04 15.24 23.76
C GLN A 135 -3.79 15.44 25.26
N GLY A 136 -2.52 15.55 25.66
CA GLY A 136 -2.10 15.80 27.04
C GLY A 136 -1.52 17.21 27.24
N GLY A 137 -2.18 18.25 26.73
CA GLY A 137 -1.82 19.64 26.99
C GLY A 137 -3.03 20.40 27.52
N ARG A 138 -3.06 20.58 28.85
CA ARG A 138 -3.89 21.61 29.48
C ARG A 138 -3.41 22.99 29.06
#